data_AF-A0A8K0K6Q2-F1
#
_entry.id   AF-A0A8K0K6Q2-F1
#
_cell.length_a   1.000
_cell.length_b   1.000
_cell.length_c   1.000
_cell.angle_alpha   90.00
_cell.angle_beta   90.00
_cell.angle_gamma   90.00
#
_symmetry.space_group_name_H-M   'P 1'
#
loop_
_entity.id
_entity.type
_entity.pdbx_description
1 polymer ?
#
loop_
_entity_poly.entity_id
_entity_poly.type
_entity_poly.pdbx_seq_one_letter_code
_entity_poly.pdbx_strand_id
1 'polypeptide(L)'
;MFLMFDNEDVRGTYIDTNRAICVQPFVMAEGYVRFEVAVGDSKFDWKGKYFIETPATAIERISFQTNDIHETNPAEIKITWNKYNLTSNTNAAIQISLWGYKETTIRPQLMYIDMIETAAVNTGSYTIVPGNFRNRYNGRELQELEFGFLMINLTDPTTYSGLKISPIDVQFGILKNDLTPSATPHWQLEGFKCKQKCVHSILEGSEQQCCYDKNGYLMLTYDQQWGSRPQRSHNLGFLPWNEANKVPTLSQWFHDVVPFYLCCYWQEEQAVGCETFRFERRPTQDCVAYQPPSVATVFGDPHIITFDDLEYTFNGKGEFVLVHANTEKNKLDVQGRFEQLLPNIYGEVRATQLTAIAAKDNTSATIEVRLRPTDAQWRYRLDVLADGRRIYFDRPSLKIQHFSGVTVYTPTYVINQSEVIIMFQSGAGVEVVENKGFMSARVYLPWSFVNQTSGLFGNWSNDETDDFALPDGQHVAVQVNSMERVHRDFAIHWILDDKEDTNKGGSLFNHDFIKTASYYANKTFEPEWRIILDELIPANR
;
A
#
# COMPACT_ATOMS: atom_id res chain seq x y z
N MET A 1 30.45 -6.33 -13.34
CA MET A 1 29.14 -5.64 -13.44
C MET A 1 28.60 -5.53 -12.04
N PHE A 2 28.09 -4.35 -11.69
CA PHE A 2 27.47 -4.06 -10.41
C PHE A 2 26.01 -3.72 -10.66
N LEU A 3 25.13 -4.17 -9.78
CA LEU A 3 23.73 -3.81 -9.79
C LEU A 3 23.37 -3.30 -8.41
N MET A 4 22.60 -2.21 -8.37
CA MET A 4 22.16 -1.59 -7.13
C MET A 4 20.64 -1.74 -7.02
N PHE A 5 20.19 -2.35 -5.93
CA PHE A 5 18.78 -2.48 -5.55
C PHE A 5 18.50 -1.46 -4.45
N ASP A 6 17.88 -0.34 -4.82
CA ASP A 6 17.78 0.89 -4.03
C ASP A 6 19.13 1.42 -3.54
N ASN A 7 19.58 0.96 -2.36
CA ASN A 7 20.86 1.34 -1.74
C ASN A 7 21.80 0.14 -1.54
N GLU A 8 21.40 -1.06 -1.96
CA GLU A 8 22.17 -2.31 -1.76
C GLU A 8 22.86 -2.73 -3.06
N ASP A 9 24.20 -2.84 -3.02
CA ASP A 9 25.02 -3.21 -4.16
C ASP A 9 25.30 -4.72 -4.24
N VAL A 10 25.13 -5.28 -5.43
CA VAL A 10 25.45 -6.68 -5.74
C VAL A 10 26.31 -6.81 -6.98
N ARG A 11 27.26 -7.76 -6.93
CA ARG A 11 28.00 -8.19 -8.11
C ARG A 11 27.17 -9.12 -8.97
N GLY A 12 27.03 -8.76 -10.25
CA GLY A 12 26.42 -9.63 -11.25
C GLY A 12 27.42 -10.24 -12.21
N THR A 13 26.99 -11.32 -12.85
CA THR A 13 27.71 -11.98 -13.94
C THR A 13 27.12 -11.52 -15.27
N TYR A 14 27.99 -10.97 -16.12
CA TYR A 14 27.65 -10.62 -17.50
C TYR A 14 27.78 -11.88 -18.36
N ILE A 15 26.72 -12.24 -19.10
CA ILE A 15 26.71 -13.45 -19.94
C ILE A 15 26.98 -13.08 -21.40
N ASP A 16 26.18 -12.17 -21.94
CA ASP A 16 26.29 -11.70 -23.32
C ASP A 16 25.78 -10.27 -23.45
N THR A 17 25.79 -9.72 -24.67
CA THR A 17 25.37 -8.34 -24.98
C THR A 17 24.00 -7.95 -24.45
N ASN A 18 23.09 -8.92 -24.30
CA ASN A 18 21.70 -8.68 -23.90
C ASN A 18 21.32 -9.34 -22.56
N ARG A 19 22.23 -10.10 -21.93
CA ARG A 19 21.92 -10.91 -20.75
C ARG A 19 22.93 -10.71 -19.63
N ALA A 20 22.38 -10.37 -18.47
CA ALA A 20 23.05 -10.21 -17.20
C ALA A 20 22.31 -11.03 -16.14
N ILE A 21 23.04 -11.67 -15.23
CA ILE A 21 22.46 -12.42 -14.10
C ILE A 21 23.06 -11.91 -12.80
N CYS A 22 22.22 -11.72 -11.80
CA CYS A 22 22.61 -11.48 -10.42
C CYS A 22 21.63 -12.19 -9.47
N VAL A 23 22.04 -12.34 -8.22
CA VAL A 23 21.15 -12.76 -7.14
C VAL A 23 20.67 -11.52 -6.42
N GLN A 24 19.37 -11.41 -6.21
CA GLN A 24 18.80 -10.30 -5.44
C GLN A 24 19.42 -10.32 -4.02
N PRO A 25 19.95 -9.19 -3.52
CA PRO A 25 20.39 -9.12 -2.13
C PRO A 25 19.19 -9.22 -1.19
N PHE A 26 19.47 -9.41 0.10
CA PHE A 26 18.46 -9.12 1.10
C PHE A 26 18.19 -7.61 1.09
N VAL A 27 17.00 -7.22 0.65
CA VAL A 27 16.56 -5.82 0.62
C VAL A 27 15.43 -5.69 1.61
N MET A 28 15.61 -4.82 2.59
CA MET A 28 14.60 -4.46 3.57
C MET A 28 13.64 -3.45 2.92
N ALA A 29 12.93 -3.81 1.85
CA ALA A 29 11.99 -2.92 1.20
C ALA A 29 10.89 -3.73 0.53
N GLU A 30 9.70 -3.17 0.45
CA GLU A 30 8.58 -3.73 -0.30
C GLU A 30 8.23 -2.83 -1.48
N GLY A 31 7.78 -3.44 -2.57
CA GLY A 31 7.21 -2.74 -3.70
C GLY A 31 8.25 -2.36 -4.74
N TYR A 32 7.98 -1.31 -5.51
CA TYR A 32 8.90 -0.87 -6.55
C TYR A 32 10.08 -0.08 -5.97
N VAL A 33 11.25 -0.71 -5.98
CA VAL A 33 12.53 -0.06 -5.65
C VAL A 33 13.28 0.38 -6.90
N ARG A 34 14.21 1.34 -6.74
CA ARG A 34 15.12 1.73 -7.82
C ARG A 34 16.05 0.58 -8.14
N PHE A 35 16.32 0.36 -9.41
CA PHE A 35 17.25 -0.65 -9.88
C PHE A 35 18.21 -0.04 -10.88
N GLU A 36 19.50 -0.12 -10.59
CA GLU A 36 20.53 0.49 -11.42
C GLU A 36 21.59 -0.54 -11.79
N VAL A 37 22.11 -0.50 -13.02
CA VAL A 37 23.13 -1.44 -13.52
C VAL A 37 24.33 -0.67 -14.06
N ALA A 38 25.53 -1.09 -13.67
CA ALA A 38 26.82 -0.56 -14.12
C ALA A 38 27.73 -1.70 -14.63
N VAL A 39 28.39 -1.50 -15.78
CA VAL A 39 29.27 -2.50 -16.40
C VAL A 39 30.69 -1.94 -16.51
N GLY A 40 31.64 -2.59 -15.83
CA GLY A 40 33.02 -2.09 -15.75
C GLY A 40 33.13 -0.92 -14.78
N ASP A 41 33.86 0.12 -15.19
CA ASP A 41 34.04 1.37 -14.42
C ASP A 41 33.03 2.47 -14.83
N SER A 42 31.99 2.12 -15.58
CA SER A 42 30.96 3.08 -16.00
C SER A 42 30.05 3.50 -14.84
N LYS A 43 29.46 4.69 -14.95
CA LYS A 43 28.35 5.10 -14.07
C LYS A 43 27.15 4.19 -14.37
N PHE A 44 26.19 4.10 -13.46
CA PHE A 44 24.97 3.29 -13.65
C PHE A 44 24.18 3.71 -14.91
N ASP A 45 24.55 3.13 -16.05
CA ASP A 45 24.08 3.50 -17.39
C ASP A 45 22.63 3.05 -17.63
N TRP A 46 22.20 1.98 -16.93
CA TRP A 46 20.84 1.47 -17.01
C TRP A 46 20.11 1.68 -15.70
N LYS A 47 18.92 2.28 -15.77
CA LYS A 47 18.04 2.54 -14.63
C LYS A 47 16.66 1.97 -14.89
N GLY A 48 16.08 1.37 -13.86
CA GLY A 48 14.77 0.75 -13.89
C GLY A 48 14.12 0.74 -12.52
N LYS A 49 13.00 0.04 -12.43
CA LYS A 49 12.35 -0.28 -11.16
C LYS A 49 12.28 -1.79 -11.02
N TYR A 50 12.54 -2.30 -9.82
CA TYR A 50 12.43 -3.71 -9.48
C TYR A 50 11.35 -3.88 -8.42
N PHE A 51 10.45 -4.84 -8.58
CA PHE A 51 9.36 -5.07 -7.64
C PHE A 51 9.76 -6.16 -6.64
N ILE A 52 9.74 -5.82 -5.36
CA ILE A 52 9.99 -6.76 -4.26
C ILE A 52 8.65 -7.16 -3.65
N GLU A 53 8.35 -8.45 -3.70
CA GLU A 53 7.16 -9.04 -3.08
C GLU A 53 7.35 -9.23 -1.58
N THR A 54 6.26 -9.11 -0.81
CA THR A 54 6.28 -9.42 0.61
C THR A 54 6.42 -10.90 0.86
N PRO A 55 7.11 -11.31 1.95
CA PRO A 55 7.07 -12.68 2.41
C PRO A 55 5.64 -13.22 2.63
N ALA A 56 4.69 -12.36 3.01
CA ALA A 56 3.28 -12.74 3.22
C ALA A 56 2.54 -13.13 1.92
N THR A 57 2.97 -12.62 0.76
CA THR A 57 2.40 -12.96 -0.55
C THR A 57 3.31 -13.86 -1.39
N ALA A 58 4.58 -13.98 -1.00
CA ALA A 58 5.54 -14.87 -1.62
C ALA A 58 5.20 -16.34 -1.35
N ILE A 59 5.52 -17.19 -2.33
CA ILE A 59 5.36 -18.63 -2.20
C ILE A 59 6.43 -19.17 -1.23
N GLU A 60 6.01 -19.90 -0.21
CA GLU A 60 6.90 -20.66 0.68
C GLU A 60 7.82 -21.57 -0.16
N ARG A 61 9.12 -21.35 -0.07
CA ARG A 61 10.11 -22.14 -0.83
C ARG A 61 10.62 -23.36 -0.07
N ILE A 62 10.58 -23.29 1.25
CA ILE A 62 10.87 -24.42 2.14
C ILE A 62 9.64 -24.66 3.00
N SER A 63 9.16 -25.90 3.03
CA SER A 63 8.01 -26.32 3.83
C SER A 63 8.41 -27.35 4.87
N PHE A 64 7.65 -27.42 5.96
CA PHE A 64 7.83 -28.42 7.01
C PHE A 64 6.81 -29.55 6.83
N GLN A 65 7.25 -30.79 6.99
CA GLN A 65 6.37 -31.94 6.81
C GLN A 65 5.52 -32.27 8.04
N THR A 66 5.99 -31.87 9.22
CA THR A 66 5.38 -32.22 10.50
C THR A 66 5.17 -31.00 11.37
N ASN A 67 4.18 -31.09 12.27
CA ASN A 67 3.91 -30.09 13.30
C ASN A 67 4.92 -30.17 14.45
N ASP A 68 5.88 -31.09 14.40
CA ASP A 68 6.93 -31.26 15.41
C ASP A 68 7.76 -29.98 15.58
N ILE A 69 7.82 -29.14 14.52
CA ILE A 69 8.40 -27.80 14.62
C ILE A 69 7.74 -26.93 15.70
N HIS A 70 6.51 -27.22 16.13
CA HIS A 70 5.84 -26.50 17.21
C HIS A 70 6.14 -27.08 18.61
N GLU A 71 6.87 -28.19 18.70
CA GLU A 71 7.22 -28.81 19.97
C GLU A 71 8.42 -28.12 20.64
N THR A 72 8.52 -28.26 21.95
CA THR A 72 9.61 -27.65 22.74
C THR A 72 10.97 -28.29 22.52
N ASN A 73 10.99 -29.57 22.16
CA ASN A 73 12.21 -30.32 21.90
C ASN A 73 11.94 -31.41 20.85
N PRO A 74 11.71 -31.01 19.58
CA PRO A 74 11.45 -31.98 18.53
C PRO A 74 12.66 -32.90 18.37
N ALA A 75 12.39 -34.20 18.29
CA ALA A 75 13.42 -35.19 18.01
C ALA A 75 14.01 -34.97 16.60
N GLU A 76 13.16 -34.61 15.65
CA GLU A 76 13.52 -34.31 14.27
C GLU A 76 12.66 -33.19 13.69
N ILE A 77 13.23 -32.40 12.77
CA ILE A 77 12.52 -31.39 11.98
C ILE A 77 12.75 -31.72 10.52
N LYS A 78 11.69 -32.09 9.80
CA LYS A 78 11.76 -32.45 8.37
C LYS A 78 11.40 -31.24 7.52
N ILE A 79 12.36 -30.80 6.72
CA ILE A 79 12.19 -29.72 5.74
C ILE A 79 12.15 -30.28 4.32
N THR A 80 11.36 -29.66 3.47
CA THR A 80 11.27 -29.94 2.04
C THR A 80 11.33 -28.67 1.21
N TRP A 81 11.91 -28.75 0.02
CA TRP A 81 11.97 -27.64 -0.93
C TRP A 81 11.88 -28.16 -2.36
N ASN A 82 11.61 -27.27 -3.31
CA ASN A 82 11.67 -27.62 -4.71
C ASN A 82 13.13 -27.65 -5.19
N LYS A 83 13.72 -28.84 -5.29
CA LYS A 83 15.11 -29.06 -5.73
C LYS A 83 15.48 -28.36 -7.05
N TYR A 84 14.51 -28.14 -7.94
CA TYR A 84 14.73 -27.49 -9.24
C TYR A 84 14.91 -25.96 -9.14
N ASN A 85 14.56 -25.35 -8.02
CA ASN A 85 14.83 -23.92 -7.78
C ASN A 85 16.34 -23.65 -7.67
N LEU A 86 17.12 -24.62 -7.17
CA LEU A 86 18.56 -24.50 -6.98
C LEU A 86 19.34 -24.91 -8.24
N THR A 87 19.01 -26.05 -8.82
CA THR A 87 19.66 -26.55 -10.04
C THR A 87 18.84 -27.68 -10.67
N SER A 88 19.03 -27.90 -11.97
CA SER A 88 18.52 -29.09 -12.67
C SER A 88 19.27 -30.37 -12.28
N ASN A 89 20.47 -30.26 -11.68
CA ASN A 89 21.25 -31.41 -11.22
C ASN A 89 20.86 -31.84 -9.80
N THR A 90 20.10 -32.92 -9.68
CA THR A 90 19.65 -33.45 -8.38
C THR A 90 20.77 -34.08 -7.53
N ASN A 91 21.96 -34.30 -8.11
CA ASN A 91 23.13 -34.81 -7.38
C ASN A 91 24.05 -33.69 -6.89
N ALA A 92 23.70 -32.42 -7.13
CA ALA A 92 24.49 -31.30 -6.63
C ALA A 92 24.52 -31.28 -5.10
N ALA A 93 25.69 -30.97 -4.56
CA ALA A 93 25.87 -30.75 -3.13
C ALA A 93 25.29 -29.38 -2.73
N ILE A 94 24.52 -29.38 -1.66
CA ILE A 94 23.94 -28.20 -1.02
C ILE A 94 24.47 -28.05 0.40
N GLN A 95 24.48 -26.81 0.86
CA GLN A 95 24.75 -26.44 2.24
C GLN A 95 23.49 -25.80 2.84
N ILE A 96 23.26 -26.06 4.11
CA ILE A 96 22.13 -25.54 4.89
C ILE A 96 22.72 -24.73 6.03
N SER A 97 22.47 -23.43 5.99
CA SER A 97 22.97 -22.46 6.97
C SER A 97 21.82 -21.85 7.75
N LEU A 98 22.16 -21.43 8.95
CA LEU A 98 21.25 -20.83 9.92
C LEU A 98 21.65 -19.37 10.13
N TRP A 99 20.66 -18.49 10.01
CA TRP A 99 20.81 -17.05 10.16
C TRP A 99 19.87 -16.51 11.23
N GLY A 100 20.17 -15.35 11.77
CA GLY A 100 19.41 -14.65 12.80
C GLY A 100 19.11 -13.22 12.42
N TYR A 101 18.04 -12.67 12.96
CA TYR A 101 17.62 -11.29 12.81
C TYR A 101 17.62 -10.55 14.14
N LYS A 102 18.04 -9.29 14.13
CA LYS A 102 17.91 -8.39 15.28
C LYS A 102 17.61 -6.95 14.90
N GLU A 103 16.85 -6.27 15.77
CA GLU A 103 16.54 -4.83 15.69
C GLU A 103 16.98 -4.08 16.96
N THR A 104 18.01 -4.56 17.65
CA THR A 104 18.50 -3.95 18.91
C THR A 104 19.15 -2.57 18.72
N THR A 105 19.53 -2.23 17.49
CA THR A 105 20.07 -0.91 17.13
C THR A 105 19.14 -0.20 16.18
N ILE A 106 19.44 1.07 15.87
CA ILE A 106 18.65 1.87 14.91
C ILE A 106 18.51 1.16 13.55
N ARG A 107 19.50 0.34 13.16
CA ARG A 107 19.46 -0.43 11.91
C ARG A 107 19.25 -1.93 12.18
N PRO A 108 18.33 -2.59 11.46
CA PRO A 108 18.15 -4.03 11.52
C PRO A 108 19.38 -4.77 10.96
N GLN A 109 19.65 -5.98 11.45
CA GLN A 109 20.80 -6.78 11.04
C GLN A 109 20.42 -8.25 10.82
N LEU A 110 20.92 -8.83 9.73
CA LEU A 110 20.88 -10.27 9.44
C LEU A 110 22.26 -10.86 9.74
N MET A 111 22.33 -11.79 10.69
CA MET A 111 23.58 -12.36 11.21
C MET A 111 23.67 -13.85 10.89
N TYR A 112 24.83 -14.30 10.40
CA TYR A 112 25.11 -15.73 10.29
C TYR A 112 25.27 -16.32 11.69
N ILE A 113 24.56 -17.42 11.98
CA ILE A 113 24.64 -18.12 13.25
C ILE A 113 25.55 -19.34 13.11
N ASP A 114 25.18 -20.25 12.21
CA ASP A 114 25.84 -21.55 12.14
C ASP A 114 25.56 -22.32 10.84
N MET A 115 26.38 -23.35 10.58
CA MET A 115 26.20 -24.31 9.50
C MET A 115 25.55 -25.57 10.06
N ILE A 116 24.36 -25.90 9.54
CA ILE A 116 23.62 -27.11 9.88
C ILE A 116 24.15 -28.29 9.09
N GLU A 117 24.37 -28.10 7.79
CA GLU A 117 24.91 -29.10 6.88
C GLU A 117 25.81 -28.43 5.84
N THR A 118 26.98 -29.01 5.60
CA THR A 118 28.00 -28.50 4.67
C THR A 118 27.88 -29.08 3.27
N ALA A 119 27.37 -30.31 3.14
CA ALA A 119 27.30 -31.04 1.88
C ALA A 119 26.23 -32.14 1.89
N ALA A 120 24.96 -31.75 1.82
CA ALA A 120 23.85 -32.66 1.54
C ALA A 120 23.60 -32.81 0.03
N VAL A 121 23.07 -33.95 -0.40
CA VAL A 121 22.62 -34.13 -1.79
C VAL A 121 21.29 -33.41 -1.99
N ASN A 122 21.10 -32.71 -3.11
CA ASN A 122 19.86 -31.99 -3.46
C ASN A 122 18.67 -32.93 -3.79
N THR A 123 18.20 -33.66 -2.79
CA THR A 123 17.06 -34.58 -2.91
C THR A 123 15.71 -33.86 -2.84
N GLY A 124 15.68 -32.61 -2.34
CA GLY A 124 14.46 -31.84 -2.06
C GLY A 124 13.91 -32.03 -0.64
N SER A 125 14.64 -32.74 0.23
CA SER A 125 14.25 -32.95 1.62
C SER A 125 15.47 -33.10 2.52
N TYR A 126 15.39 -32.61 3.75
CA TYR A 126 16.42 -32.80 4.76
C TYR A 126 15.81 -32.94 6.15
N THR A 127 16.41 -33.76 7.00
CA THR A 127 15.99 -33.94 8.39
C THR A 127 17.03 -33.31 9.31
N ILE A 128 16.62 -32.25 9.99
CA ILE A 128 17.42 -31.61 11.03
C ILE A 128 17.17 -32.35 12.33
N VAL A 129 18.23 -32.68 13.07
CA VAL A 129 18.14 -33.26 14.42
C VAL A 129 18.62 -32.22 15.42
N PRO A 130 17.72 -31.43 16.04
CA PRO A 130 18.10 -30.27 16.88
C PRO A 130 19.00 -30.65 18.05
N GLY A 131 18.85 -31.87 18.59
CA GLY A 131 19.68 -32.38 19.68
C GLY A 131 21.19 -32.32 19.41
N ASN A 132 21.61 -32.42 18.14
CA ASN A 132 23.03 -32.34 17.75
C ASN A 132 23.64 -30.95 17.96
N PHE A 133 22.81 -29.90 17.94
CA PHE A 133 23.25 -28.51 17.99
C PHE A 133 23.09 -27.88 19.38
N ARG A 134 22.43 -28.58 20.32
CA ARG A 134 22.02 -28.04 21.64
C ARG A 134 23.18 -27.51 22.49
N ASN A 135 24.32 -28.18 22.43
CA ASN A 135 25.51 -27.84 23.22
C ASN A 135 26.53 -27.00 22.43
N ARG A 136 26.18 -26.58 21.21
CA ARG A 136 27.10 -25.83 20.35
C ARG A 136 27.11 -24.37 20.79
N TYR A 137 28.31 -23.85 21.07
CA TYR A 137 28.48 -22.45 21.43
C TYR A 137 28.59 -21.58 20.19
N ASN A 138 27.57 -20.77 19.93
CA ASN A 138 27.53 -19.84 18.78
C ASN A 138 27.66 -18.37 19.22
N GLY A 139 28.33 -18.10 20.35
CA GLY A 139 28.57 -16.75 20.85
C GLY A 139 27.48 -16.19 21.78
N ARG A 140 27.79 -15.08 22.48
CA ARG A 140 26.81 -14.37 23.32
C ARG A 140 25.82 -13.53 22.51
N GLU A 141 26.18 -13.16 21.30
CA GLU A 141 25.37 -12.34 20.38
C GLU A 141 24.06 -13.02 20.00
N LEU A 142 23.95 -14.35 20.15
CA LEU A 142 22.67 -15.07 20.04
C LEU A 142 21.59 -14.49 20.95
N GLN A 143 21.96 -13.97 22.14
CA GLN A 143 21.00 -13.40 23.10
C GLN A 143 20.33 -12.13 22.57
N GLU A 144 20.90 -11.53 21.53
CA GLU A 144 20.35 -10.36 20.85
C GLU A 144 19.53 -10.74 19.60
N LEU A 145 19.51 -12.02 19.23
CA LEU A 145 18.75 -12.51 18.07
C LEU A 145 17.32 -12.83 18.49
N GLU A 146 16.38 -12.31 17.73
CA GLU A 146 14.95 -12.39 18.05
C GLU A 146 14.26 -13.53 17.31
N PHE A 147 14.69 -13.77 16.07
CA PHE A 147 14.24 -14.88 15.24
C PHE A 147 15.29 -15.21 14.16
N GLY A 148 15.11 -16.29 13.39
CA GLY A 148 16.10 -16.81 12.45
C GLY A 148 15.57 -17.27 11.10
N PHE A 149 16.47 -17.78 10.27
CA PHE A 149 16.14 -18.24 8.92
C PHE A 149 16.97 -19.47 8.58
N LEU A 150 16.36 -20.37 7.81
CA LEU A 150 17.09 -21.42 7.11
C LEU A 150 17.39 -20.94 5.70
N MET A 151 18.65 -21.04 5.30
CA MET A 151 19.12 -20.70 3.98
C MET A 151 19.79 -21.92 3.33
N ILE A 152 19.30 -22.31 2.16
CA ILE A 152 19.82 -23.42 1.37
C ILE A 152 20.53 -22.87 0.13
N ASN A 153 21.82 -23.20 -0.01
CA ASN A 153 22.68 -22.78 -1.11
C ASN A 153 23.38 -23.99 -1.74
N LEU A 154 23.84 -23.86 -2.99
CA LEU A 154 24.78 -24.81 -3.60
C LEU A 154 26.17 -24.64 -2.97
N THR A 155 26.87 -25.76 -2.74
CA THR A 155 28.25 -25.75 -2.23
C THR A 155 29.24 -25.30 -3.32
N ASP A 156 29.01 -25.67 -4.58
CA ASP A 156 29.78 -25.21 -5.75
C ASP A 156 28.86 -24.80 -6.91
N PRO A 157 28.39 -23.55 -6.94
CA PRO A 157 27.50 -23.09 -8.00
C PRO A 157 28.17 -23.09 -9.37
N THR A 158 29.49 -22.89 -9.46
CA THR A 158 30.18 -22.77 -10.75
C THR A 158 30.13 -24.06 -11.55
N THR A 159 30.32 -25.19 -10.88
CA THR A 159 30.28 -26.50 -11.51
C THR A 159 28.86 -26.90 -11.92
N TYR A 160 27.84 -26.53 -11.15
CA TYR A 160 26.47 -27.05 -11.33
C TYR A 160 25.53 -26.13 -12.12
N SER A 161 25.74 -24.82 -12.11
CA SER A 161 24.91 -23.87 -12.86
C SER A 161 25.71 -23.05 -13.87
N GLY A 162 27.04 -23.19 -13.91
CA GLY A 162 27.91 -22.33 -14.72
C GLY A 162 27.99 -20.89 -14.19
N LEU A 163 27.41 -20.61 -13.01
CA LEU A 163 27.35 -19.29 -12.41
C LEU A 163 28.29 -19.22 -11.21
N LYS A 164 28.93 -18.07 -11.03
CA LYS A 164 29.73 -17.79 -9.82
C LYS A 164 28.89 -17.58 -8.56
N ILE A 165 27.57 -17.61 -8.69
CA ILE A 165 26.62 -17.26 -7.64
C ILE A 165 25.58 -18.38 -7.55
N SER A 166 25.28 -18.83 -6.34
CA SER A 166 24.24 -19.83 -6.10
C SER A 166 22.85 -19.20 -6.10
N PRO A 167 21.84 -19.81 -6.74
CA PRO A 167 20.45 -19.58 -6.36
C PRO A 167 20.26 -19.92 -4.88
N ILE A 168 19.37 -19.19 -4.22
CA ILE A 168 19.14 -19.29 -2.77
C ILE A 168 17.65 -19.55 -2.55
N ASP A 169 17.35 -20.53 -1.70
CA ASP A 169 16.03 -20.68 -1.09
C ASP A 169 16.14 -20.31 0.40
N VAL A 170 15.25 -19.43 0.85
CA VAL A 170 15.20 -18.94 2.24
C VAL A 170 13.80 -19.18 2.81
N GLN A 171 13.75 -19.57 4.07
CA GLN A 171 12.52 -19.62 4.84
C GLN A 171 12.74 -18.94 6.20
N PHE A 172 11.75 -18.14 6.60
CA PHE A 172 11.66 -17.48 7.91
C PHE A 172 11.64 -18.52 9.03
N GLY A 173 11.86 -18.15 10.29
CA GLY A 173 12.05 -19.04 11.45
C GLY A 173 11.96 -18.28 12.77
N ILE A 174 11.22 -18.71 13.79
CA ILE A 174 11.41 -18.20 15.16
C ILE A 174 12.62 -18.89 15.76
N LEU A 175 13.43 -18.10 16.45
CA LEU A 175 14.58 -18.48 17.26
C LEU A 175 14.35 -17.90 18.64
N LYS A 176 13.68 -18.62 19.52
CA LYS A 176 13.51 -18.17 20.89
C LYS A 176 14.83 -18.33 21.62
N ASN A 177 15.36 -17.25 22.18
CA ASN A 177 16.39 -17.32 23.20
C ASN A 177 15.76 -16.93 24.54
N ASP A 178 15.28 -17.92 25.30
CA ASP A 178 14.75 -17.62 26.64
C ASP A 178 15.91 -17.29 27.58
N LEU A 179 16.08 -15.99 27.87
CA LEU A 179 16.91 -15.50 28.97
C LEU A 179 16.17 -15.66 30.31
N THR A 180 15.93 -16.90 30.73
CA THR A 180 15.71 -17.23 32.14
C THR A 180 16.61 -18.40 32.53
N PRO A 181 17.12 -18.48 33.78
CA PRO A 181 18.05 -19.54 34.19
C PRO A 181 17.46 -20.97 34.18
N SER A 182 16.22 -21.14 33.70
CA SER A 182 15.51 -22.42 33.65
C SER A 182 14.72 -22.66 32.36
N ALA A 183 14.85 -21.83 31.31
CA ALA A 183 14.16 -22.08 30.04
C ALA A 183 15.15 -22.02 28.86
N THR A 184 14.99 -22.99 27.96
CA THR A 184 15.94 -23.32 26.88
C THR A 184 15.49 -22.71 25.55
N PRO A 185 16.37 -22.48 24.57
CA PRO A 185 16.00 -21.82 23.31
C PRO A 185 15.07 -22.68 22.43
N HIS A 186 14.11 -22.05 21.74
CA HIS A 186 13.03 -22.67 20.93
C HIS A 186 13.13 -22.30 19.44
N TRP A 187 12.48 -23.09 18.58
CA TRP A 187 12.42 -22.89 17.12
C TRP A 187 10.97 -23.00 16.64
N GLN A 188 10.39 -22.07 15.88
CA GLN A 188 8.96 -22.17 15.44
C GLN A 188 8.61 -21.34 14.18
N LEU A 189 7.77 -21.85 13.26
CA LEU A 189 7.31 -21.13 12.06
C LEU A 189 5.85 -21.36 11.75
N GLU A 190 5.12 -20.30 11.42
CA GLU A 190 3.77 -20.41 10.87
C GLU A 190 3.49 -19.37 9.78
N GLY A 191 2.80 -19.81 8.73
CA GLY A 191 2.19 -18.96 7.73
C GLY A 191 0.77 -18.54 8.14
N PHE A 192 0.43 -17.27 7.93
CA PHE A 192 -0.87 -16.70 8.25
C PHE A 192 -1.98 -17.29 7.35
N LYS A 193 -2.80 -18.18 7.91
CA LYS A 193 -4.11 -18.50 7.34
C LYS A 193 -5.23 -18.02 8.25
N CYS A 194 -5.45 -16.70 8.27
CA CYS A 194 -6.72 -16.17 8.74
C CYS A 194 -7.81 -16.52 7.71
N LYS A 195 -8.70 -17.46 8.05
CA LYS A 195 -10.01 -17.65 7.40
C LYS A 195 -11.02 -16.54 7.79
N GLN A 196 -10.54 -15.34 8.11
CA GLN A 196 -11.31 -14.20 8.59
C GLN A 196 -10.95 -12.99 7.73
N LYS A 197 -11.96 -12.22 7.33
CA LYS A 197 -11.75 -10.97 6.58
C LYS A 197 -11.01 -10.02 7.53
N CYS A 198 -9.74 -9.77 7.27
CA CYS A 198 -8.91 -8.84 8.03
C CYS A 198 -8.62 -7.61 7.15
N VAL A 199 -8.87 -6.42 7.68
CA VAL A 199 -8.50 -5.15 7.02
C VAL A 199 -7.42 -4.48 7.86
N HIS A 200 -6.45 -3.89 7.18
CA HIS A 200 -5.27 -3.24 7.74
C HIS A 200 -5.33 -1.75 7.41
N SER A 201 -5.28 -0.88 8.42
CA SER A 201 -5.16 0.57 8.24
C SER A 201 -3.72 1.04 8.43
N ILE A 202 -3.32 2.10 7.72
CA ILE A 202 -1.96 2.66 7.77
C ILE A 202 -2.05 4.05 8.37
N LEU A 203 -1.49 4.23 9.56
CA LEU A 203 -1.06 5.52 10.08
C LEU A 203 0.27 5.32 10.84
N GLU A 204 1.29 6.08 10.44
CA GLU A 204 2.59 6.18 11.14
C GLU A 204 3.40 4.88 11.29
N GLY A 205 3.15 3.88 10.44
CA GLY A 205 3.84 2.59 10.48
C GLY A 205 3.28 1.59 11.48
N SER A 206 2.24 1.98 12.23
CA SER A 206 1.38 1.08 13.00
C SER A 206 0.22 0.57 12.13
N GLU A 207 -0.41 -0.52 12.57
CA GLU A 207 -1.48 -1.19 11.84
C GLU A 207 -2.64 -1.52 12.78
N GLN A 208 -3.86 -1.55 12.27
CA GLN A 208 -4.98 -2.14 12.99
C GLN A 208 -5.54 -3.31 12.19
N GLN A 209 -5.63 -4.47 12.82
CA GLN A 209 -6.22 -5.66 12.23
C GLN A 209 -7.68 -5.78 12.67
N CYS A 210 -8.61 -5.57 11.74
CA CYS A 210 -10.05 -5.73 11.99
C CYS A 210 -10.53 -7.12 11.57
N CYS A 211 -10.79 -8.01 12.52
CA CYS A 211 -11.30 -9.36 12.30
C CYS A 211 -12.83 -9.39 12.41
N TYR A 212 -13.48 -9.97 11.40
CA TYR A 212 -14.94 -10.15 11.41
C TYR A 212 -15.32 -11.63 11.50
N ASP A 213 -16.43 -11.90 12.19
CA ASP A 213 -17.02 -13.23 12.26
C ASP A 213 -17.67 -13.63 10.91
N LYS A 214 -18.22 -14.84 10.85
CA LYS A 214 -18.89 -15.36 9.64
C LYS A 214 -20.13 -14.54 9.21
N ASN A 215 -20.69 -13.73 10.11
CA ASN A 215 -21.85 -12.88 9.87
C ASN A 215 -21.44 -11.42 9.57
N GLY A 216 -20.14 -11.10 9.60
CA GLY A 216 -19.63 -9.76 9.35
C GLY A 216 -19.60 -8.85 10.59
N TYR A 217 -19.77 -9.39 11.81
CA TYR A 217 -19.62 -8.61 13.03
C TYR A 217 -18.16 -8.52 13.46
N LEU A 218 -17.75 -7.33 13.92
CA LEU A 218 -16.40 -7.10 14.43
C LEU A 218 -16.18 -7.97 15.67
N MET A 219 -15.09 -8.73 15.68
CA MET A 219 -14.70 -9.57 16.81
C MET A 219 -13.72 -8.77 17.68
N LEU A 220 -13.93 -8.74 19.00
CA LEU A 220 -13.04 -8.03 19.92
C LEU A 220 -12.03 -9.00 20.55
N THR A 221 -10.85 -8.50 20.90
CA THR A 221 -9.87 -9.24 21.71
C THR A 221 -10.41 -9.51 23.10
N TYR A 222 -11.44 -8.80 23.57
CA TYR A 222 -12.11 -9.11 24.83
C TYR A 222 -12.86 -10.45 24.79
N ASP A 223 -13.51 -10.76 23.67
CA ASP A 223 -14.36 -11.96 23.57
C ASP A 223 -13.55 -13.22 23.28
N GLN A 224 -12.56 -13.12 22.40
CA GLN A 224 -11.77 -14.26 21.95
C GLN A 224 -10.35 -13.85 21.56
N GLN A 225 -9.40 -14.78 21.67
CA GLN A 225 -7.99 -14.54 21.28
C GLN A 225 -7.78 -14.20 19.79
N TRP A 226 -8.77 -14.49 18.93
CA TRP A 226 -8.77 -14.22 17.49
C TRP A 226 -9.40 -12.88 17.11
N GLY A 227 -9.73 -12.05 18.11
CA GLY A 227 -10.33 -10.75 17.91
C GLY A 227 -9.42 -9.75 17.19
N SER A 228 -10.05 -8.65 16.77
CA SER A 228 -9.41 -7.49 16.15
C SER A 228 -8.41 -6.87 17.11
N ARG A 229 -7.24 -6.45 16.63
CA ARG A 229 -6.19 -5.92 17.51
C ARG A 229 -5.34 -4.85 16.83
N PRO A 230 -4.89 -3.83 17.57
CA PRO A 230 -3.86 -2.95 17.08
C PRO A 230 -2.53 -3.69 17.02
N GLN A 231 -1.70 -3.29 16.07
CA GLN A 231 -0.35 -3.78 15.84
C GLN A 231 0.62 -2.59 15.83
N ARG A 232 1.84 -2.82 16.32
CA ARG A 232 2.85 -1.78 16.47
C ARG A 232 3.55 -1.49 15.15
N SER A 233 3.75 -2.50 14.33
CA SER A 233 4.34 -2.37 13.00
C SER A 233 3.38 -2.90 11.95
N HIS A 234 3.26 -2.20 10.84
CA HIS A 234 2.49 -2.65 9.69
C HIS A 234 3.22 -3.80 8.98
N ASN A 235 2.50 -4.80 8.48
CA ASN A 235 3.10 -5.91 7.71
C ASN A 235 3.87 -5.41 6.49
N LEU A 236 3.35 -4.38 5.85
CA LEU A 236 4.00 -3.77 4.69
C LEU A 236 5.20 -2.90 5.09
N GLY A 237 5.43 -2.67 6.39
CA GLY A 237 6.46 -1.82 7.00
C GLY A 237 6.10 -0.33 7.00
N PHE A 238 7.11 0.54 7.19
CA PHE A 238 6.98 1.99 6.99
C PHE A 238 8.25 2.61 6.42
N LEU A 239 8.14 3.69 5.64
CA LEU A 239 9.31 4.41 5.13
C LEU A 239 9.95 5.28 6.23
N PRO A 240 11.28 5.32 6.36
CA PRO A 240 12.28 4.51 5.66
C PRO A 240 12.36 3.08 6.23
N TRP A 241 12.52 2.11 5.34
CA TRP A 241 12.43 0.70 5.68
C TRP A 241 13.64 0.13 6.44
N ASN A 242 14.75 0.86 6.50
CA ASN A 242 16.02 0.42 7.09
C ASN A 242 16.20 0.85 8.56
N GLU A 243 15.09 1.17 9.22
CA GLU A 243 15.03 1.53 10.63
C GLU A 243 14.29 0.45 11.42
N ALA A 244 14.62 0.31 12.71
CA ALA A 244 13.89 -0.55 13.62
C ALA A 244 12.39 -0.19 13.66
N ASN A 245 11.52 -1.19 13.88
CA ASN A 245 10.06 -1.09 13.87
C ASN A 245 9.42 -0.77 12.49
N LYS A 246 10.21 -0.67 11.42
CA LYS A 246 9.74 -0.25 10.09
C LYS A 246 10.02 -1.24 8.96
N VAL A 247 10.71 -2.33 9.24
CA VAL A 247 11.10 -3.33 8.24
C VAL A 247 9.87 -4.12 7.80
N PRO A 248 9.56 -4.18 6.49
CA PRO A 248 8.43 -4.96 5.97
C PRO A 248 8.48 -6.41 6.43
N THR A 249 7.35 -6.88 6.94
CA THR A 249 7.08 -8.19 7.53
C THR A 249 7.91 -8.53 8.78
N LEU A 250 9.20 -8.21 8.81
CA LEU A 250 10.09 -8.58 9.90
C LEU A 250 9.83 -7.80 11.19
N SER A 251 9.57 -6.50 11.11
CA SER A 251 9.25 -5.71 12.30
C SER A 251 7.88 -6.08 12.87
N GLN A 252 6.88 -6.29 12.01
CA GLN A 252 5.57 -6.80 12.43
C GLN A 252 5.73 -8.19 13.08
N TRP A 253 6.50 -9.08 12.44
CA TRP A 253 6.78 -10.39 12.99
C TRP A 253 7.36 -10.30 14.40
N PHE A 254 8.33 -9.41 14.60
CA PHE A 254 8.96 -9.19 15.89
C PHE A 254 8.02 -8.57 16.94
N HIS A 255 7.32 -7.49 16.61
CA HIS A 255 6.58 -6.69 17.60
C HIS A 255 5.14 -7.15 17.85
N ASP A 256 4.55 -7.89 16.91
CA ASP A 256 3.12 -8.22 16.93
C ASP A 256 2.86 -9.72 16.86
N VAL A 257 3.63 -10.44 16.05
CA VAL A 257 3.41 -11.87 15.83
C VAL A 257 4.04 -12.68 16.95
N VAL A 258 5.37 -12.58 17.15
CA VAL A 258 6.09 -13.32 18.18
C VAL A 258 5.47 -13.15 19.58
N PRO A 259 5.11 -11.94 20.04
CA PRO A 259 4.46 -11.77 21.34
C PRO A 259 3.07 -12.40 21.41
N PHE A 260 2.28 -12.35 20.34
CA PHE A 260 0.98 -13.04 20.32
C PHE A 260 1.15 -14.55 20.49
N TYR A 261 2.13 -15.14 19.81
CA TYR A 261 2.40 -16.56 19.89
C TYR A 261 2.85 -16.98 21.28
N LEU A 262 3.83 -16.24 21.83
CA LEU A 262 4.40 -16.52 23.14
C LEU A 262 3.42 -16.28 24.29
N CYS A 263 2.73 -15.14 24.27
CA CYS A 263 1.90 -14.73 25.39
C CYS A 263 0.49 -15.34 25.32
N CYS A 264 -0.04 -15.60 24.11
CA CYS A 264 -1.42 -16.08 23.98
C CYS A 264 -1.55 -17.43 23.27
N TYR A 265 -1.07 -17.58 22.02
CA TYR A 265 -1.38 -18.78 21.24
C TYR A 265 -0.83 -20.09 21.83
N TRP A 266 0.37 -20.08 22.41
CA TRP A 266 0.97 -21.26 23.06
C TRP A 266 0.58 -21.41 24.52
N GLN A 267 -0.29 -20.55 25.03
CA GLN A 267 -0.85 -20.64 26.37
C GLN A 267 -2.35 -20.97 26.26
N GLU A 268 -2.96 -21.30 27.39
CA GLU A 268 -4.43 -21.35 27.43
C GLU A 268 -4.98 -19.92 27.27
N GLU A 269 -6.16 -19.81 26.68
CA GLU A 269 -6.77 -18.51 26.39
C GLU A 269 -7.00 -17.66 27.65
N GLN A 270 -7.24 -18.31 28.79
CA GLN A 270 -7.43 -17.71 30.11
C GLN A 270 -6.13 -17.60 30.92
N ALA A 271 -4.98 -17.94 30.33
CA ALA A 271 -3.71 -17.75 30.99
C ALA A 271 -3.44 -16.25 31.18
N VAL A 272 -2.84 -15.88 32.31
CA VAL A 272 -2.49 -14.49 32.65
C VAL A 272 -1.72 -13.80 31.52
N GLY A 273 -0.82 -14.53 30.84
CA GLY A 273 -0.09 -14.02 29.69
C GLY A 273 -0.99 -13.61 28.51
N CYS A 274 -2.01 -14.41 28.20
CA CYS A 274 -2.93 -14.14 27.10
C CYS A 274 -3.87 -12.99 27.48
N GLU A 275 -4.38 -12.97 28.71
CA GLU A 275 -5.23 -11.89 29.23
C GLU A 275 -4.49 -10.55 29.24
N THR A 276 -3.26 -10.49 29.76
CA THR A 276 -2.44 -9.28 29.72
C THR A 276 -2.18 -8.83 28.28
N PHE A 277 -1.87 -9.76 27.37
CA PHE A 277 -1.69 -9.41 25.95
C PHE A 277 -2.96 -8.80 25.35
N ARG A 278 -4.12 -9.42 25.57
CA ARG A 278 -5.41 -9.04 24.94
C ARG A 278 -6.05 -7.80 25.56
N PHE A 279 -5.96 -7.63 26.88
CA PHE A 279 -6.70 -6.60 27.61
C PHE A 279 -5.85 -5.39 27.97
N GLU A 280 -4.54 -5.55 28.13
CA GLU A 280 -3.65 -4.45 28.55
C GLU A 280 -2.70 -3.98 27.45
N ARG A 281 -2.11 -4.92 26.67
CA ARG A 281 -1.08 -4.57 25.68
C ARG A 281 -1.64 -4.31 24.30
N ARG A 282 -2.61 -5.10 23.84
CA ARG A 282 -3.24 -5.03 22.52
C ARG A 282 -4.78 -5.03 22.59
N PRO A 283 -5.40 -4.17 23.42
CA PRO A 283 -6.86 -4.07 23.46
C PRO A 283 -7.40 -3.59 22.12
N THR A 284 -8.46 -4.21 21.61
CA THR A 284 -9.21 -3.66 20.48
C THR A 284 -9.70 -2.27 20.84
N GLN A 285 -9.50 -1.31 19.93
CA GLN A 285 -10.18 -0.02 20.07
C GLN A 285 -11.69 -0.23 19.89
N ASP A 286 -12.46 0.28 20.84
CA ASP A 286 -13.90 0.39 20.70
C ASP A 286 -14.27 1.68 19.94
N CYS A 287 -15.56 1.88 19.69
CA CYS A 287 -16.04 3.06 18.97
C CYS A 287 -16.13 4.32 19.87
N VAL A 288 -15.74 4.26 21.15
CA VAL A 288 -16.01 5.34 22.12
C VAL A 288 -15.23 6.62 21.79
N ALA A 289 -14.03 6.48 21.26
CA ALA A 289 -13.19 7.61 20.83
C ALA A 289 -13.08 7.73 19.30
N TYR A 290 -13.92 7.00 18.55
CA TYR A 290 -13.86 7.06 17.09
C TYR A 290 -14.38 8.41 16.60
N GLN A 291 -13.52 9.13 15.90
CA GLN A 291 -13.86 10.37 15.22
C GLN A 291 -14.04 10.06 13.73
N PRO A 292 -15.28 10.06 13.20
CA PRO A 292 -15.49 9.83 11.78
C PRO A 292 -14.85 10.97 10.96
N PRO A 293 -14.22 10.67 9.82
CA PRO A 293 -13.81 11.70 8.89
C PRO A 293 -15.04 12.38 8.27
N SER A 294 -14.90 13.65 7.88
CA SER A 294 -15.92 14.30 7.03
C SER A 294 -15.73 13.86 5.58
N VAL A 295 -16.83 13.83 4.83
CA VAL A 295 -16.88 13.31 3.46
C VAL A 295 -17.51 14.34 2.55
N ALA A 296 -16.80 14.71 1.50
CA ALA A 296 -17.36 15.47 0.38
C ALA A 296 -17.35 14.60 -0.87
N THR A 297 -18.32 14.80 -1.77
CA THR A 297 -18.46 13.93 -2.95
C THR A 297 -18.86 14.71 -4.19
N VAL A 298 -18.42 14.18 -5.33
CA VAL A 298 -18.89 14.58 -6.66
C VAL A 298 -19.35 13.34 -7.43
N PHE A 299 -20.54 13.40 -8.02
CA PHE A 299 -21.15 12.29 -8.74
C PHE A 299 -22.18 12.77 -9.77
N GLY A 300 -22.55 11.92 -10.72
CA GLY A 300 -23.56 12.28 -11.72
C GLY A 300 -23.11 13.41 -12.66
N ASP A 301 -24.02 14.35 -12.96
CA ASP A 301 -23.88 15.41 -13.94
C ASP A 301 -23.66 16.81 -13.32
N PRO A 302 -22.42 17.06 -12.91
CA PRO A 302 -21.94 16.81 -11.57
C PRO A 302 -22.81 17.45 -10.48
N HIS A 303 -23.33 16.60 -9.61
CA HIS A 303 -23.79 16.98 -8.27
C HIS A 303 -22.61 16.96 -7.30
N ILE A 304 -22.57 17.96 -6.42
CA ILE A 304 -21.55 18.14 -5.40
C ILE A 304 -22.22 18.23 -4.04
N ILE A 305 -21.64 17.55 -3.06
CA ILE A 305 -21.96 17.69 -1.64
C ILE A 305 -20.67 18.12 -0.93
N THR A 306 -20.71 19.27 -0.24
CA THR A 306 -19.56 19.83 0.49
C THR A 306 -19.30 19.04 1.79
N PHE A 307 -18.24 19.41 2.50
CA PHE A 307 -17.95 18.81 3.83
C PHE A 307 -18.94 19.18 4.92
N ASP A 308 -19.74 20.24 4.70
CA ASP A 308 -20.78 20.74 5.60
C ASP A 308 -22.19 20.32 5.13
N ASP A 309 -22.28 19.30 4.26
CA ASP A 309 -23.53 18.72 3.72
C ASP A 309 -24.33 19.64 2.76
N LEU A 310 -23.74 20.74 2.25
CA LEU A 310 -24.37 21.59 1.24
C LEU A 310 -24.40 20.90 -0.13
N GLU A 311 -25.60 20.65 -0.64
CA GLU A 311 -25.81 20.05 -1.96
C GLU A 311 -26.01 21.11 -3.05
N TYR A 312 -25.25 21.03 -4.15
CA TYR A 312 -25.47 21.87 -5.32
C TYR A 312 -25.05 21.18 -6.61
N THR A 313 -25.48 21.72 -7.75
CA THR A 313 -25.18 21.17 -9.08
C THR A 313 -24.28 22.12 -9.85
N PHE A 314 -23.23 21.59 -10.48
CA PHE A 314 -22.23 22.39 -11.18
C PHE A 314 -21.78 21.73 -12.49
N ASN A 315 -22.21 22.29 -13.62
CA ASN A 315 -21.85 21.82 -14.96
C ASN A 315 -20.77 22.68 -15.64
N GLY A 316 -19.59 22.79 -15.04
CA GLY A 316 -18.44 23.50 -15.63
C GLY A 316 -17.54 22.60 -16.47
N LYS A 317 -16.95 23.16 -17.54
CA LYS A 317 -16.00 22.46 -18.41
C LYS A 317 -14.58 22.95 -18.15
N GLY A 318 -13.73 22.07 -17.64
CA GLY A 318 -12.33 22.37 -17.32
C GLY A 318 -11.78 21.59 -16.13
N GLU A 319 -10.60 22.00 -15.67
CA GLU A 319 -9.97 21.50 -14.44
C GLU A 319 -10.32 22.43 -13.29
N PHE A 320 -10.79 21.88 -12.18
CA PHE A 320 -11.26 22.65 -11.02
C PHE A 320 -10.65 22.13 -9.73
N VAL A 321 -10.45 23.04 -8.78
CA VAL A 321 -10.05 22.72 -7.41
C VAL A 321 -11.25 22.19 -6.64
N LEU A 322 -11.20 20.92 -6.21
CA LEU A 322 -12.20 20.35 -5.31
C LEU A 322 -11.88 20.70 -3.87
N VAL A 323 -10.63 20.48 -3.46
CA VAL A 323 -10.10 20.80 -2.14
C VAL A 323 -8.71 21.41 -2.29
N HIS A 324 -8.50 22.53 -1.62
CA HIS A 324 -7.22 23.17 -1.42
C HIS A 324 -7.07 23.52 0.06
N ALA A 325 -6.03 22.99 0.68
CA ALA A 325 -5.59 23.33 2.02
C ALA A 325 -4.10 23.66 1.96
N ASN A 326 -3.72 24.84 2.43
CA ASN A 326 -2.32 25.30 2.45
C ASN A 326 -2.00 26.00 3.77
N THR A 327 -1.95 25.23 4.84
CA THR A 327 -1.59 25.71 6.18
C THR A 327 -0.21 25.18 6.59
N GLU A 328 0.34 25.69 7.70
CA GLU A 328 1.58 25.14 8.27
C GLU A 328 1.44 23.67 8.70
N LYS A 329 0.21 23.25 9.03
CA LYS A 329 -0.08 21.89 9.52
C LYS A 329 -0.38 20.93 8.39
N ASN A 330 -1.25 21.33 7.45
CA ASN A 330 -1.77 20.47 6.41
C ASN A 330 -1.64 21.13 5.04
N LYS A 331 -1.17 20.38 4.06
CA LYS A 331 -1.08 20.81 2.66
C LYS A 331 -1.68 19.75 1.77
N LEU A 332 -2.87 20.00 1.24
CA LEU A 332 -3.60 19.02 0.42
C LEU A 332 -4.23 19.73 -0.77
N ASP A 333 -4.02 19.16 -1.95
CA ASP A 333 -4.63 19.58 -3.20
C ASP A 333 -5.36 18.39 -3.83
N VAL A 334 -6.66 18.54 -4.07
CA VAL A 334 -7.50 17.59 -4.80
C VAL A 334 -8.22 18.34 -5.92
N GLN A 335 -8.05 17.87 -7.15
CA GLN A 335 -8.52 18.53 -8.36
C GLN A 335 -9.33 17.55 -9.21
N GLY A 336 -10.36 18.06 -9.87
CA GLY A 336 -11.25 17.31 -10.76
C GLY A 336 -11.25 17.88 -12.17
N ARG A 337 -11.18 17.01 -13.18
CA ARG A 337 -11.35 17.38 -14.59
C ARG A 337 -12.75 17.02 -15.06
N PHE A 338 -13.47 18.03 -15.51
CA PHE A 338 -14.81 17.92 -16.05
C PHE A 338 -14.78 18.17 -17.56
N GLU A 339 -15.19 17.16 -18.32
CA GLU A 339 -15.26 17.24 -19.78
C GLU A 339 -16.71 17.15 -20.23
N GLN A 340 -16.98 17.74 -21.40
CA GLN A 340 -18.30 17.70 -22.01
C GLN A 340 -18.64 16.30 -22.50
N LEU A 341 -19.89 15.87 -22.29
CA LEU A 341 -20.38 14.61 -22.84
C LEU A 341 -20.32 14.60 -24.36
N LEU A 342 -20.07 13.41 -24.93
CA LEU A 342 -20.07 13.23 -26.37
C LEU A 342 -21.46 13.55 -26.96
N PRO A 343 -21.51 14.12 -28.18
CA PRO A 343 -22.77 14.33 -28.88
C PRO A 343 -23.58 13.03 -28.98
N ASN A 344 -24.89 13.13 -28.77
CA ASN A 344 -25.81 12.02 -28.95
C ASN A 344 -26.49 12.13 -30.33
N ILE A 345 -27.39 11.19 -30.63
CA ILE A 345 -28.16 11.18 -31.90
C ILE A 345 -29.01 12.46 -32.11
N TYR A 346 -29.27 13.24 -31.06
CA TYR A 346 -30.05 14.47 -31.08
C TYR A 346 -29.20 15.75 -31.18
N GLY A 347 -27.87 15.62 -31.14
CA GLY A 347 -26.94 16.74 -31.28
C GLY A 347 -25.97 16.87 -30.11
N GLU A 348 -25.47 18.09 -29.93
CA GLU A 348 -24.52 18.42 -28.87
C GLU A 348 -25.18 18.35 -27.49
N VAL A 349 -24.48 17.75 -26.53
CA VAL A 349 -24.91 17.67 -25.13
C VAL A 349 -24.14 18.74 -24.34
N ARG A 350 -24.83 19.78 -23.88
CA ARG A 350 -24.24 20.87 -23.06
C ARG A 350 -24.24 20.51 -21.57
N ALA A 351 -23.71 19.33 -21.26
CA ALA A 351 -23.52 18.83 -19.89
C ALA A 351 -22.13 18.22 -19.75
N THR A 352 -21.62 18.19 -18.53
CA THR A 352 -20.26 17.74 -18.23
C THR A 352 -20.28 16.53 -17.31
N GLN A 353 -19.20 15.76 -17.33
CA GLN A 353 -18.98 14.66 -16.40
C GLN A 353 -17.55 14.69 -15.86
N LEU A 354 -17.36 14.13 -14.67
CA LEU A 354 -16.02 13.91 -14.12
C LEU A 354 -15.29 12.86 -14.97
N THR A 355 -14.08 13.19 -15.42
CA THR A 355 -13.25 12.32 -16.27
C THR A 355 -11.90 12.00 -15.65
N ALA A 356 -11.39 12.83 -14.75
CA ALA A 356 -10.17 12.57 -14.02
C ALA A 356 -10.16 13.25 -12.65
N ILE A 357 -9.44 12.65 -11.71
CA ILE A 357 -9.12 13.20 -10.40
C ILE A 357 -7.61 13.18 -10.23
N ALA A 358 -7.03 14.27 -9.75
CA ALA A 358 -5.63 14.33 -9.35
C ALA A 358 -5.53 14.81 -7.91
N ALA A 359 -4.66 14.18 -7.12
CA ALA A 359 -4.50 14.50 -5.71
C ALA A 359 -3.03 14.47 -5.28
N LYS A 360 -2.67 15.36 -4.36
CA LYS A 360 -1.33 15.48 -3.78
C LYS A 360 -1.41 16.02 -2.36
N ASP A 361 -0.67 15.39 -1.45
CA ASP A 361 -0.49 15.81 -0.05
C ASP A 361 0.96 16.26 0.20
N ASN A 362 1.18 17.52 0.55
CA ASN A 362 2.48 18.11 0.86
C ASN A 362 3.59 17.73 -0.14
N THR A 363 4.55 16.89 0.27
CA THR A 363 5.67 16.41 -0.56
C THR A 363 5.46 14.99 -1.11
N SER A 364 4.22 14.48 -1.08
CA SER A 364 3.88 13.17 -1.64
C SER A 364 3.97 13.15 -3.18
N ALA A 365 4.00 11.93 -3.71
CA ALA A 365 3.82 11.67 -5.14
C ALA A 365 2.43 12.12 -5.58
N THR A 366 2.33 12.68 -6.78
CA THR A 366 1.04 13.07 -7.36
C THR A 366 0.34 11.86 -7.94
N ILE A 367 -0.86 11.57 -7.46
CA ILE A 367 -1.68 10.46 -7.97
C ILE A 367 -2.81 11.02 -8.82
N GLU A 368 -2.92 10.50 -10.04
CA GLU A 368 -3.95 10.87 -10.98
C GLU A 368 -4.71 9.62 -11.44
N VAL A 369 -6.04 9.69 -11.38
CA VAL A 369 -6.95 8.63 -11.81
C VAL A 369 -7.82 9.17 -12.94
N ARG A 370 -7.81 8.50 -14.09
CA ARG A 370 -8.57 8.89 -15.28
C ARG A 370 -9.58 7.83 -15.68
N LEU A 371 -10.72 8.28 -16.19
CA LEU A 371 -11.68 7.43 -16.85
C LEU A 371 -11.09 6.97 -18.17
N ARG A 372 -11.08 5.66 -18.39
CA ARG A 372 -10.59 5.13 -19.67
C ARG A 372 -11.68 5.28 -20.75
N PRO A 373 -11.34 5.64 -22.00
CA PRO A 373 -12.29 5.65 -23.11
C PRO A 373 -12.99 4.30 -23.28
N THR A 374 -14.28 4.32 -23.64
CA THR A 374 -15.14 3.12 -23.75
C THR A 374 -14.50 1.99 -24.57
N ASP A 375 -13.84 2.33 -25.68
CA ASP A 375 -13.21 1.36 -26.59
C ASP A 375 -12.00 0.64 -25.95
N ALA A 376 -11.39 1.24 -24.94
CA ALA A 376 -10.22 0.69 -24.23
C ALA A 376 -10.58 0.06 -22.87
N GLN A 377 -11.86 0.02 -22.49
CA GLN A 377 -12.34 -0.52 -21.21
C GLN A 377 -12.50 -2.06 -21.16
N TRP A 378 -11.90 -2.80 -22.10
CA TRP A 378 -12.01 -4.26 -22.17
C TRP A 378 -11.41 -4.99 -20.96
N ARG A 379 -10.46 -4.36 -20.25
CA ARG A 379 -9.82 -4.92 -19.04
C ARG A 379 -9.92 -4.03 -17.82
N TYR A 380 -9.56 -2.76 -17.95
CA TYR A 380 -9.58 -1.80 -16.85
C TYR A 380 -10.51 -0.64 -17.17
N ARG A 381 -11.25 -0.19 -16.16
CA ARG A 381 -12.17 0.94 -16.28
C ARG A 381 -11.49 2.28 -16.02
N LEU A 382 -10.54 2.30 -15.07
CA LEU A 382 -9.76 3.47 -14.70
C LEU A 382 -8.28 3.29 -15.08
N ASP A 383 -7.63 4.37 -15.48
CA ASP A 383 -6.17 4.49 -15.60
C ASP A 383 -5.64 5.21 -14.36
N VAL A 384 -4.61 4.64 -13.71
CA VAL A 384 -3.96 5.27 -12.56
C VAL A 384 -2.54 5.66 -12.93
N LEU A 385 -2.13 6.88 -12.60
CA LEU A 385 -0.81 7.43 -12.83
C LEU A 385 -0.23 7.91 -11.49
N ALA A 386 1.04 7.60 -11.24
CA ALA A 386 1.82 8.14 -10.14
C ALA A 386 3.00 8.93 -10.71
N ASP A 387 3.11 10.22 -10.38
CA ASP A 387 4.08 11.17 -10.95
C ASP A 387 4.12 11.12 -12.49
N GLY A 388 2.93 11.08 -13.11
CA GLY A 388 2.75 11.01 -14.55
C GLY A 388 3.03 9.64 -15.19
N ARG A 389 3.45 8.63 -14.43
CA ARG A 389 3.69 7.27 -14.94
C ARG A 389 2.52 6.35 -14.62
N ARG A 390 2.01 5.63 -15.63
CA ARG A 390 0.93 4.64 -15.45
C ARG A 390 1.35 3.49 -14.53
N ILE A 391 0.45 3.12 -13.62
CA ILE A 391 0.59 1.99 -12.69
C ILE A 391 -0.55 0.97 -12.89
N TYR A 392 -0.29 -0.29 -12.55
CA TYR A 392 -1.23 -1.40 -12.79
C TYR A 392 -1.37 -2.26 -11.53
N PHE A 393 -2.60 -2.73 -11.27
CA PHE A 393 -2.98 -3.51 -10.08
C PHE A 393 -3.38 -4.96 -10.45
N ASP A 394 -2.62 -5.58 -11.35
CA ASP A 394 -2.96 -6.86 -11.98
C ASP A 394 -2.78 -8.10 -11.10
N ARG A 395 -1.83 -8.02 -10.15
CA ARG A 395 -1.47 -9.15 -9.29
C ARG A 395 -1.97 -8.88 -7.87
N PRO A 396 -2.32 -9.92 -7.09
CA PRO A 396 -2.66 -9.75 -5.68
C PRO A 396 -1.62 -8.96 -4.89
N SER A 397 -0.33 -9.22 -5.12
CA SER A 397 0.80 -8.48 -4.51
C SER A 397 0.89 -7.01 -4.96
N LEU A 398 0.30 -6.65 -6.10
CA LEU A 398 0.26 -5.29 -6.63
C LEU A 398 -1.04 -4.55 -6.29
N LYS A 399 -1.99 -5.19 -5.58
CA LYS A 399 -3.28 -4.58 -5.23
C LYS A 399 -3.13 -3.41 -4.27
N ILE A 400 -2.03 -3.37 -3.51
CA ILE A 400 -1.63 -2.27 -2.65
C ILE A 400 -0.23 -1.84 -3.11
N GLN A 401 -0.03 -0.56 -3.34
CA GLN A 401 1.26 -0.01 -3.78
C GLN A 401 1.57 1.26 -2.99
N HIS A 402 2.81 1.33 -2.48
CA HIS A 402 3.31 2.48 -1.74
C HIS A 402 4.14 3.39 -2.63
N PHE A 403 3.90 4.69 -2.51
CA PHE A 403 4.69 5.76 -3.11
C PHE A 403 5.12 6.72 -2.01
N SER A 404 5.92 7.72 -2.37
CA SER A 404 6.34 8.73 -1.39
C SER A 404 5.12 9.47 -0.84
N GLY A 405 4.88 9.39 0.47
CA GLY A 405 3.78 10.09 1.15
C GLY A 405 2.36 9.62 0.85
N VAL A 406 2.17 8.56 0.04
CA VAL A 406 0.84 8.10 -0.39
C VAL A 406 0.81 6.59 -0.63
N THR A 407 -0.29 5.95 -0.25
CA THR A 407 -0.58 4.55 -0.57
C THR A 407 -1.79 4.50 -1.50
N VAL A 408 -1.66 3.76 -2.59
CA VAL A 408 -2.76 3.56 -3.56
C VAL A 408 -3.11 2.09 -3.57
N TYR A 409 -4.38 1.77 -3.45
CA TYR A 409 -4.84 0.38 -3.52
C TYR A 409 -6.16 0.23 -4.25
N THR A 410 -6.39 -0.98 -4.74
CA THR A 410 -7.66 -1.40 -5.32
C THR A 410 -8.15 -2.60 -4.54
N PRO A 411 -9.45 -2.67 -4.16
CA PRO A 411 -9.93 -3.81 -3.41
C PRO A 411 -9.68 -5.13 -4.15
N THR A 412 -9.31 -6.16 -3.40
CA THR A 412 -8.88 -7.45 -3.99
C THR A 412 -9.99 -8.17 -4.76
N TYR A 413 -11.26 -7.88 -4.46
CA TYR A 413 -12.43 -8.39 -5.17
C TYR A 413 -12.72 -7.65 -6.50
N VAL A 414 -12.07 -6.50 -6.74
CA VAL A 414 -12.25 -5.67 -7.95
C VAL A 414 -11.13 -5.96 -8.95
N ILE A 415 -11.42 -6.79 -9.95
CA ILE A 415 -10.43 -7.20 -10.96
C ILE A 415 -10.32 -6.16 -12.09
N ASN A 416 -11.43 -5.51 -12.44
CA ASN A 416 -11.57 -4.55 -13.54
C ASN A 416 -11.10 -3.12 -13.20
N GLN A 417 -10.51 -2.91 -12.02
CA GLN A 417 -10.01 -1.60 -11.58
C GLN A 417 -11.08 -0.49 -11.73
N SER A 418 -12.32 -0.78 -11.32
CA SER A 418 -13.42 0.20 -11.28
C SER A 418 -13.48 0.98 -9.96
N GLU A 419 -12.62 0.65 -9.00
CA GLU A 419 -12.53 1.31 -7.70
C GLU A 419 -11.05 1.46 -7.35
N VAL A 420 -10.64 2.68 -7.05
CA VAL A 420 -9.26 3.05 -6.68
C VAL A 420 -9.33 3.92 -5.42
N ILE A 421 -8.57 3.54 -4.40
CA ILE A 421 -8.51 4.26 -3.12
C ILE A 421 -7.10 4.80 -2.94
N ILE A 422 -7.00 6.09 -2.66
CA ILE A 422 -5.77 6.83 -2.42
C ILE A 422 -5.78 7.26 -0.95
N MET A 423 -4.74 6.90 -0.20
CA MET A 423 -4.60 7.24 1.22
C MET A 423 -3.30 8.01 1.43
N PHE A 424 -3.41 9.26 1.89
CA PHE A 424 -2.28 10.13 2.19
C PHE A 424 -1.82 10.00 3.64
N GLN A 425 -0.56 10.37 3.90
CA GLN A 425 0.00 10.35 5.25
C GLN A 425 -0.65 11.35 6.20
N SER A 426 -1.24 12.45 5.70
CA SER A 426 -2.06 13.36 6.50
C SER A 426 -3.37 12.76 7.02
N GLY A 427 -3.71 11.53 6.60
CA GLY A 427 -4.98 10.87 6.90
C GLY A 427 -6.09 11.20 5.91
N ALA A 428 -5.85 12.10 4.95
CA ALA A 428 -6.78 12.37 3.86
C ALA A 428 -6.89 11.15 2.92
N GLY A 429 -8.13 10.82 2.53
CA GLY A 429 -8.43 9.72 1.63
C GLY A 429 -9.20 10.20 0.41
N VAL A 430 -8.96 9.60 -0.76
CA VAL A 430 -9.74 9.84 -1.97
C VAL A 430 -10.18 8.49 -2.55
N GLU A 431 -11.48 8.28 -2.67
CA GLU A 431 -12.08 7.11 -3.31
C GLU A 431 -12.61 7.52 -4.69
N VAL A 432 -12.17 6.81 -5.74
CA VAL A 432 -12.65 7.02 -7.10
C VAL A 432 -13.34 5.75 -7.58
N VAL A 433 -14.60 5.88 -7.95
CA VAL A 433 -15.45 4.77 -8.40
C VAL A 433 -15.92 5.04 -9.82
N GLU A 434 -15.80 4.05 -10.67
CA GLU A 434 -16.37 4.02 -12.01
C GLU A 434 -17.57 3.07 -12.04
N ASN A 435 -18.65 3.53 -12.66
CA ASN A 435 -19.84 2.74 -12.90
C ASN A 435 -20.42 3.05 -14.28
N LYS A 436 -20.30 2.08 -15.21
CA LYS A 436 -20.91 2.12 -16.56
C LYS A 436 -20.55 3.38 -17.37
N GLY A 437 -19.31 3.83 -17.28
CA GLY A 437 -18.78 4.99 -18.01
C GLY A 437 -18.86 6.31 -17.24
N PHE A 438 -19.44 6.31 -16.03
CA PHE A 438 -19.51 7.50 -15.18
C PHE A 438 -18.56 7.35 -14.00
N MET A 439 -17.78 8.40 -13.73
CA MET A 439 -16.89 8.46 -12.57
C MET A 439 -17.53 9.28 -11.46
N SER A 440 -17.41 8.79 -10.22
CA SER A 440 -17.68 9.55 -9.01
C SER A 440 -16.45 9.55 -8.12
N ALA A 441 -16.27 10.60 -7.33
CA ALA A 441 -15.16 10.70 -6.40
C ALA A 441 -15.64 11.17 -5.03
N ARG A 442 -15.07 10.60 -3.98
CA ARG A 442 -15.29 10.98 -2.59
C ARG A 442 -13.97 11.33 -1.94
N VAL A 443 -13.96 12.41 -1.16
CA VAL A 443 -12.80 12.85 -0.40
C VAL A 443 -13.14 12.75 1.07
N TYR A 444 -12.27 12.08 1.83
CA TYR A 444 -12.39 11.83 3.26
C TYR A 444 -11.32 12.67 3.97
N LEU A 445 -11.73 13.56 4.87
CA LEU A 445 -10.79 14.39 5.64
C LEU A 445 -10.90 14.14 7.14
N PRO A 446 -9.77 13.98 7.86
CA PRO A 446 -9.75 13.91 9.31
C PRO A 446 -9.99 15.30 9.93
N TRP A 447 -10.46 15.34 11.17
CA TRP A 447 -10.79 16.57 11.93
C TRP A 447 -9.67 17.62 12.00
N SER A 448 -8.43 17.23 11.72
CA SER A 448 -7.30 18.17 11.62
C SER A 448 -7.43 19.17 10.47
N PHE A 449 -8.33 18.97 9.50
CA PHE A 449 -8.56 19.85 8.35
C PHE A 449 -9.73 20.85 8.52
N VAL A 450 -10.47 20.78 9.64
CA VAL A 450 -11.56 21.72 9.94
C VAL A 450 -11.05 23.17 9.86
N ASN A 451 -11.81 24.05 9.21
CA ASN A 451 -11.49 25.47 8.95
C ASN A 451 -10.18 25.69 8.16
N GLN A 452 -9.73 24.73 7.37
CA GLN A 452 -8.48 24.84 6.59
C GLN A 452 -8.65 24.53 5.10
N THR A 453 -9.83 24.04 4.72
CA THR A 453 -10.13 23.71 3.32
C THR A 453 -10.71 24.91 2.60
N SER A 454 -10.61 24.87 1.28
CA SER A 454 -11.26 25.79 0.35
C SER A 454 -11.41 25.09 -0.99
N GLY A 455 -12.37 25.48 -1.82
CA GLY A 455 -12.61 24.85 -3.12
C GLY A 455 -14.08 24.56 -3.35
N LEU A 456 -14.38 23.73 -4.34
CA LEU A 456 -15.75 23.31 -4.63
C LEU A 456 -16.38 22.48 -3.49
N PHE A 457 -15.60 21.89 -2.59
CA PHE A 457 -16.12 21.17 -1.43
C PHE A 457 -16.27 22.03 -0.16
N GLY A 458 -16.14 23.36 -0.27
CA GLY A 458 -16.39 24.28 0.83
C GLY A 458 -15.21 24.47 1.78
N ASN A 459 -15.43 25.22 2.87
CA ASN A 459 -14.40 25.61 3.83
C ASN A 459 -14.37 24.76 5.13
N TRP A 460 -15.22 23.73 5.19
CA TRP A 460 -15.39 22.81 6.31
C TRP A 460 -15.40 23.53 7.67
N SER A 461 -16.41 24.37 7.86
CA SER A 461 -16.63 25.16 9.08
C SER A 461 -17.73 24.58 9.99
N ASN A 462 -18.46 23.57 9.51
CA ASN A 462 -19.74 23.07 10.00
C ASN A 462 -20.89 24.09 9.86
N ASP A 463 -20.82 24.97 8.86
CA ASP A 463 -21.85 25.94 8.51
C ASP A 463 -22.06 25.98 6.98
N GLU A 464 -23.17 25.41 6.50
CA GLU A 464 -23.54 25.42 5.07
C GLU A 464 -23.61 26.83 4.45
N THR A 465 -23.76 27.89 5.25
CA THR A 465 -23.99 29.25 4.74
C THR A 465 -22.72 29.95 4.25
N ASP A 466 -21.54 29.47 4.64
CA ASP A 466 -20.25 30.08 4.28
C ASP A 466 -19.41 29.25 3.30
N ASP A 467 -19.94 28.10 2.86
CA ASP A 467 -19.31 27.17 1.91
C ASP A 467 -19.02 27.77 0.52
N PHE A 468 -19.80 28.76 0.09
CA PHE A 468 -19.57 29.48 -1.16
C PHE A 468 -18.49 30.55 -1.02
N ALA A 469 -17.29 30.12 -0.62
CA ALA A 469 -16.09 30.95 -0.52
C ALA A 469 -15.33 31.02 -1.85
N LEU A 470 -15.00 32.23 -2.30
CA LEU A 470 -14.15 32.45 -3.45
C LEU A 470 -12.67 32.19 -3.12
N PRO A 471 -11.80 32.04 -4.13
CA PRO A 471 -10.36 31.87 -3.93
C PRO A 471 -9.69 33.04 -3.20
N ASP A 472 -10.28 34.23 -3.16
CA ASP A 472 -9.79 35.38 -2.39
C ASP A 472 -10.26 35.39 -0.93
N GLY A 473 -11.05 34.39 -0.53
CA GLY A 473 -11.64 34.28 0.81
C GLY A 473 -12.95 35.05 0.98
N GLN A 474 -13.47 35.69 -0.07
CA GLN A 474 -14.76 36.37 0.00
C GLN A 474 -15.92 35.36 -0.12
N HIS A 475 -16.89 35.43 0.79
CA HIS A 475 -18.08 34.59 0.74
C HIS A 475 -19.15 35.21 -0.17
N VAL A 476 -19.80 34.38 -0.98
CA VAL A 476 -20.86 34.79 -1.90
C VAL A 476 -22.17 34.19 -1.45
N ALA A 477 -23.15 35.04 -1.14
CA ALA A 477 -24.49 34.60 -0.82
C ALA A 477 -25.23 34.19 -2.11
N VAL A 478 -25.19 32.89 -2.43
CA VAL A 478 -25.87 32.33 -3.61
C VAL A 478 -27.10 31.52 -3.19
N GLN A 479 -28.20 31.67 -3.93
CA GLN A 479 -29.34 30.77 -3.79
C GLN A 479 -29.03 29.45 -4.49
N VAL A 480 -28.92 28.38 -3.70
CA VAL A 480 -28.59 27.01 -4.15
C VAL A 480 -29.51 26.53 -5.29
N ASN A 481 -30.78 26.95 -5.28
CA ASN A 481 -31.77 26.58 -6.30
C ASN A 481 -31.47 27.14 -7.70
N SER A 482 -30.54 28.10 -7.83
CA SER A 482 -30.17 28.70 -9.10
C SER A 482 -28.81 28.20 -9.56
N MET A 483 -28.80 27.12 -10.37
CA MET A 483 -27.58 26.57 -10.95
C MET A 483 -26.76 27.61 -11.73
N GLU A 484 -27.44 28.55 -12.39
CA GLU A 484 -26.80 29.64 -13.14
C GLU A 484 -25.96 30.53 -12.23
N ARG A 485 -26.49 30.93 -11.07
CA ARG A 485 -25.76 31.77 -10.11
C ARG A 485 -24.64 31.01 -9.44
N VAL A 486 -24.88 29.77 -9.02
CA VAL A 486 -23.83 28.93 -8.41
C VAL A 486 -22.65 28.76 -9.38
N HIS A 487 -22.94 28.55 -10.66
CA HIS A 487 -21.91 28.46 -11.68
C HIS A 487 -21.15 29.78 -11.89
N ARG A 488 -21.87 30.89 -12.14
CA ARG A 488 -21.27 32.16 -12.54
C ARG A 488 -20.61 32.91 -11.39
N ASP A 489 -21.21 32.89 -10.22
CA ASP A 489 -20.80 33.72 -9.09
C ASP A 489 -19.81 32.99 -8.17
N PHE A 490 -19.79 31.66 -8.17
CA PHE A 490 -18.94 30.84 -7.28
C PHE A 490 -18.04 29.86 -8.06
N ALA A 491 -18.60 28.80 -8.63
CA ALA A 491 -17.83 27.61 -9.02
C ALA A 491 -16.84 27.87 -10.17
N ILE A 492 -17.16 28.76 -11.12
CA ILE A 492 -16.25 29.09 -12.24
C ILE A 492 -14.94 29.74 -11.76
N HIS A 493 -14.93 30.38 -10.59
CA HIS A 493 -13.74 31.00 -10.03
C HIS A 493 -12.72 29.98 -9.54
N TRP A 494 -13.11 28.73 -9.32
CA TRP A 494 -12.22 27.63 -8.92
C TRP A 494 -11.57 26.89 -10.09
N ILE A 495 -11.73 27.40 -11.32
CA ILE A 495 -11.07 26.85 -12.50
C ILE A 495 -9.55 27.08 -12.44
N LEU A 496 -8.81 26.06 -12.88
CA LEU A 496 -7.36 26.05 -12.98
C LEU A 496 -6.92 26.52 -14.37
N ASP A 497 -5.86 27.31 -14.41
CA ASP A 497 -5.19 27.78 -15.62
C ASP A 497 -3.69 27.41 -15.54
N ASP A 498 -2.92 27.67 -16.61
CA ASP A 498 -1.48 27.36 -16.64
C ASP A 498 -0.64 28.16 -15.63
N LYS A 499 -1.20 29.26 -15.10
CA LYS A 499 -0.53 30.09 -14.09
C LYS A 499 -0.89 29.58 -12.69
N GLU A 500 0.12 29.20 -11.93
CA GLU A 500 -0.04 28.86 -10.51
C GLU A 500 -0.58 30.05 -9.72
N ASP A 501 -1.59 29.79 -8.90
CA ASP A 501 -2.20 30.72 -7.97
C ASP A 501 -1.96 30.20 -6.55
N THR A 502 -1.53 31.06 -5.63
CA THR A 502 -1.27 30.67 -4.23
C THR A 502 -2.51 30.14 -3.51
N ASN A 503 -3.70 30.57 -3.94
CA ASN A 503 -4.96 30.21 -3.29
C ASN A 503 -5.70 29.03 -3.96
N LYS A 504 -5.19 28.55 -5.10
CA LYS A 504 -5.76 27.41 -5.85
C LYS A 504 -4.76 26.28 -6.08
N GLY A 505 -3.47 26.56 -5.96
CA GLY A 505 -2.40 25.69 -6.42
C GLY A 505 -2.17 25.75 -7.94
N GLY A 506 -1.30 24.87 -8.41
CA GLY A 506 -1.06 24.59 -9.83
C GLY A 506 -1.79 23.31 -10.28
N SER A 507 -1.99 23.13 -11.59
CA SER A 507 -2.59 21.89 -12.13
C SER A 507 -1.71 20.67 -11.82
N LEU A 508 -2.31 19.65 -11.23
CA LEU A 508 -1.66 18.38 -10.88
C LEU A 508 -1.74 17.33 -12.00
N PHE A 509 -2.47 17.61 -13.06
CA PHE A 509 -2.73 16.64 -14.12
C PHE A 509 -1.54 16.50 -15.07
N ASN A 510 -1.28 15.29 -15.55
CA ASN A 510 -0.27 15.05 -16.57
C ASN A 510 -0.83 15.25 -18.00
N HIS A 511 -0.60 16.40 -18.63
CA HIS A 511 -1.16 16.66 -19.96
C HIS A 511 -0.39 15.95 -21.08
N ASP A 512 -1.10 15.52 -22.14
CA ASP A 512 -0.45 15.02 -23.35
C ASP A 512 0.38 16.12 -24.02
N PHE A 513 1.40 15.75 -24.80
CA PHE A 513 2.17 16.72 -25.60
C PHE A 513 1.23 17.68 -26.34
N ILE A 514 1.39 18.99 -26.09
CA ILE A 514 0.63 20.15 -26.64
C ILE A 514 -0.60 20.58 -25.83
N LYS A 515 -1.18 19.74 -24.95
CA LYS A 515 -2.28 20.15 -24.07
C LYS A 515 -1.74 20.77 -22.79
N THR A 516 -2.41 21.79 -22.26
CA THR A 516 -2.10 22.43 -20.98
C THR A 516 -3.37 22.60 -20.15
N ALA A 517 -3.30 23.05 -18.91
CA ALA A 517 -4.50 23.30 -18.10
C ALA A 517 -5.42 24.34 -18.78
N SER A 518 -4.83 25.37 -19.41
CA SER A 518 -5.58 26.37 -20.18
C SER A 518 -6.23 25.83 -21.46
N TYR A 519 -5.78 24.69 -22.00
CA TYR A 519 -6.51 24.00 -23.08
C TYR A 519 -7.86 23.46 -22.60
N TYR A 520 -7.92 22.99 -21.35
CA TYR A 520 -9.13 22.47 -20.74
C TYR A 520 -10.01 23.58 -20.15
N ALA A 521 -9.42 24.70 -19.71
CA ALA A 521 -10.10 25.80 -19.08
C ALA A 521 -11.03 26.56 -20.06
N ASN A 522 -12.32 26.21 -20.08
CA ASN A 522 -13.31 26.89 -20.89
C ASN A 522 -14.27 27.73 -20.03
N LYS A 523 -13.87 28.97 -19.76
CA LYS A 523 -14.67 29.95 -19.00
C LYS A 523 -15.94 30.43 -19.71
N THR A 524 -16.04 30.19 -21.02
CA THR A 524 -17.18 30.62 -21.85
C THR A 524 -18.24 29.53 -22.06
N PHE A 525 -18.00 28.33 -21.54
CA PHE A 525 -18.94 27.22 -21.68
C PHE A 525 -20.19 27.48 -20.83
N GLU A 526 -21.34 27.66 -21.48
CA GLU A 526 -22.62 27.69 -20.76
C GLU A 526 -23.25 26.28 -20.80
N PRO A 527 -23.54 25.67 -19.65
CA PRO A 527 -24.28 24.41 -19.60
C PRO A 527 -25.77 24.60 -19.84
N GLU A 528 -26.49 23.48 -19.95
CA GLU A 528 -27.95 23.46 -19.88
C GLU A 528 -28.43 23.76 -18.45
N TRP A 529 -29.27 24.79 -18.30
CA TRP A 529 -29.77 25.24 -16.99
C TRP A 529 -31.13 24.65 -16.61
N ARG A 530 -31.84 24.05 -17.57
CA ARG A 530 -33.16 23.45 -17.31
C ARG A 530 -33.00 22.15 -16.53
N ILE A 531 -33.72 22.04 -15.43
CA ILE A 531 -33.71 20.86 -14.53
C ILE A 531 -34.94 19.98 -14.78
N ILE A 532 -36.05 20.59 -15.21
CA ILE A 532 -37.33 19.90 -15.33
C ILE A 532 -37.33 19.04 -16.59
N LEU A 533 -37.56 17.73 -16.43
CA LEU A 533 -37.54 16.76 -17.53
C LEU A 533 -38.52 17.12 -18.65
N ASP A 534 -39.70 17.64 -18.30
CA ASP A 534 -40.74 18.08 -19.25
C ASP A 534 -40.33 19.33 -20.05
N GLU A 535 -39.38 20.12 -19.54
CA GLU A 535 -38.80 21.27 -20.26
C GLU A 535 -37.61 20.85 -21.14
N LEU A 536 -36.94 19.76 -20.77
CA LEU A 536 -35.82 19.15 -21.51
C LEU A 536 -36.31 18.29 -22.68
N ILE A 537 -37.43 17.58 -22.49
CA ILE A 537 -38.05 16.69 -23.48
C ILE A 537 -39.40 17.30 -23.88
N PRO A 538 -39.50 17.94 -25.06
CA PRO A 538 -40.76 18.55 -25.51
C PRO A 538 -41.89 17.51 -25.56
N ALA A 539 -43.09 17.91 -25.14
CA ALA A 539 -44.29 17.06 -25.03
C ALA A 539 -44.74 16.33 -26.32
N ASN A 540 -44.12 16.62 -27.46
CA ASN A 540 -44.39 15.99 -28.77
C ASN A 540 -43.32 14.95 -29.15
N ARG A 541 -42.64 14.33 -28.18
CA ARG A 541 -41.73 13.20 -28.39
C ARG A 541 -42.23 11.93 -27.75
#